data_AF-A0A7I9VMB4-F1
#
_entry.id   AF-A0A7I9VMB4-F1
#
_cell.length_a   1.000
_cell.length_b   1.000
_cell.length_c   1.000
_cell.angle_alpha   90.00
_cell.angle_beta   90.00
_cell.angle_gamma   90.00
#
_symmetry.space_group_name_H-M   'P 1'
#
loop_
_entity.id
_entity.type
_entity.pdbx_description
1 polymer ?
#
loop_
_entity_poly.entity_id
_entity_poly.type
_entity_poly.pdbx_seq_one_letter_code
_entity_poly.pdbx_strand_id
1 'polypeptide(L)'
;MPSARPSLLGLLLLVALACAAEPPSPATGSDAGVPVGAGDLDGDLVGSADDCDDRDPSVWQVRMLYRDLDGDGHGAGTSVPVCTGYYLPAGYSLLGDDCDDANPAAYKTRPLFADLDGDGFGAGDPVEVCASEMATPPGYAAVGGDCAPRDRLRWRLLPYAFRDADGDGLPVPEAGTVCAGLDLPQGYATFQGPAGVDCDDANPLVFWSQTGYLDADHDGVGSGPPLALCTDGTLPAGYAATGSDCAPDDPTRWQELPYLHVDRDGDGFTVPSAGVVCAGPWLPAGYSVVPNGQDCDDADSHLWAWRAGYLDADHDGVGAGPAVQVCSAAALPADYAAQAGDCAPDDPSRWRSYAFAFRDLDGDGYTVPESGTLCFGDAPPAGYLTSAGRGPDCDDGDPAIHATVVAYLDADGDEVGAGPAESFCTDGSVPAGYALRGGDCAPDDKQRWQLLSYAYVDRDADGFTAAESGQVCAGGTLPDPYRAVANGKDCDDADPRLHRWVVLYRDLDGDGVGAGPREVQCLADEIPAGWSIRGYDVDDADPVVQDGPGGLMVGLF
;
A
#
# COMPACT_ATOMS: atom_id res chain seq x y z
N MET A 1 -28.63 -33.08 -13.61
CA MET A 1 -28.43 -34.55 -13.58
C MET A 1 -29.79 -35.22 -13.67
N PRO A 2 -30.07 -36.09 -14.66
CA PRO A 2 -31.37 -36.71 -14.87
C PRO A 2 -31.41 -38.16 -14.35
N SER A 3 -32.49 -38.59 -13.71
CA SER A 3 -32.93 -39.99 -13.49
C SER A 3 -34.10 -39.96 -12.51
N ALA A 4 -35.15 -40.76 -12.53
CA ALA A 4 -35.52 -41.92 -13.32
C ALA A 4 -37.05 -42.09 -13.21
N ARG A 5 -37.68 -42.67 -14.23
CA ARG A 5 -38.97 -43.34 -14.10
C ARG A 5 -38.82 -44.58 -13.20
N PRO A 6 -39.94 -45.13 -12.72
CA PRO A 6 -40.15 -46.54 -12.96
C PRO A 6 -41.51 -46.84 -13.60
N SER A 7 -41.42 -47.68 -14.62
CA SER A 7 -42.42 -48.59 -15.12
C SER A 7 -42.19 -49.92 -14.40
N LEU A 8 -43.24 -50.68 -14.03
CA LEU A 8 -43.31 -52.13 -14.30
C LEU A 8 -44.60 -52.80 -13.80
N LEU A 9 -45.12 -53.68 -14.67
CA LEU A 9 -45.74 -55.01 -14.44
C LEU A 9 -46.90 -55.13 -13.43
N GLY A 10 -48.11 -55.61 -13.75
CA GLY A 10 -48.44 -56.73 -14.64
C GLY A 10 -48.49 -58.04 -13.85
N LEU A 11 -49.69 -58.51 -13.48
CA LEU A 11 -49.91 -59.91 -13.13
C LEU A 11 -51.34 -60.37 -13.46
N LEU A 12 -51.38 -61.40 -14.31
CA LEU A 12 -52.52 -62.25 -14.67
C LEU A 12 -53.10 -62.96 -13.43
N LEU A 13 -54.42 -63.23 -13.45
CA LEU A 13 -54.90 -64.57 -13.12
C LEU A 13 -56.22 -64.89 -13.85
N LEU A 14 -56.11 -65.74 -14.87
CA LEU A 14 -57.19 -66.59 -15.39
C LEU A 14 -57.39 -67.75 -14.40
N VAL A 15 -58.65 -68.08 -14.10
CA VAL A 15 -59.03 -69.45 -13.73
C VAL A 15 -60.30 -69.81 -14.49
N ALA A 16 -60.16 -70.73 -15.42
CA ALA A 16 -61.21 -71.56 -16.00
C ALA A 16 -61.10 -72.96 -15.37
N LEU A 17 -62.23 -73.66 -15.16
CA LEU A 17 -62.42 -75.13 -15.25
C LEU A 17 -63.86 -75.45 -14.81
N ALA A 18 -64.74 -75.92 -15.70
CA ALA A 18 -64.99 -77.33 -16.10
C ALA A 18 -65.84 -78.10 -15.06
N CYS A 19 -67.09 -78.48 -15.34
CA CYS A 19 -67.59 -79.59 -16.18
C CYS A 19 -67.81 -80.88 -15.38
N ALA A 20 -68.95 -81.56 -15.65
CA ALA A 20 -69.38 -82.94 -15.33
C ALA A 20 -70.68 -82.97 -14.50
N ALA A 21 -71.65 -83.87 -14.66
CA ALA A 21 -71.94 -84.91 -15.65
C ALA A 21 -73.37 -85.44 -15.32
N GLU A 22 -74.09 -85.92 -16.33
CA GLU A 22 -75.22 -86.88 -16.26
C GLU A 22 -74.74 -88.29 -15.80
N PRO A 23 -75.59 -89.33 -15.62
CA PRO A 23 -77.02 -89.50 -15.26
C PRO A 23 -77.13 -90.56 -14.09
N PRO A 24 -78.16 -91.44 -13.87
CA PRO A 24 -78.80 -92.37 -14.83
C PRO A 24 -80.34 -92.53 -14.73
N SER A 25 -80.97 -92.92 -15.83
CA SER A 25 -82.20 -93.71 -15.82
C SER A 25 -81.93 -95.13 -15.29
N PRO A 26 -82.96 -95.80 -14.76
CA PRO A 26 -83.18 -97.18 -15.20
C PRO A 26 -84.61 -97.39 -15.69
N ALA A 27 -84.69 -98.02 -16.86
CA ALA A 27 -85.88 -98.68 -17.36
C ALA A 27 -86.03 -100.07 -16.72
N THR A 28 -87.26 -100.40 -16.32
CA THR A 28 -87.86 -101.75 -16.22
C THR A 28 -89.36 -101.49 -16.03
N GLY A 29 -90.33 -101.90 -16.85
CA GLY A 29 -90.45 -103.14 -17.59
C GLY A 29 -91.33 -104.11 -16.81
N SER A 30 -92.65 -104.05 -16.96
CA SER A 30 -93.56 -105.21 -17.11
C SER A 30 -95.03 -104.82 -16.95
N ASP A 31 -95.74 -104.97 -18.06
CA ASP A 31 -97.14 -105.37 -18.19
C ASP A 31 -97.80 -105.98 -16.93
N ALA A 32 -98.86 -105.33 -16.45
CA ALA A 32 -99.98 -105.98 -15.76
C ALA A 32 -101.16 -104.99 -15.73
N GLY A 33 -102.06 -105.11 -16.71
CA GLY A 33 -103.35 -104.43 -16.66
C GLY A 33 -104.15 -104.88 -15.45
N VAL A 34 -104.57 -103.94 -14.59
CA VAL A 34 -105.65 -104.07 -13.59
C VAL A 34 -106.27 -102.67 -13.44
N PRO A 35 -107.61 -102.53 -13.33
CA PRO A 35 -108.37 -101.55 -14.11
C PRO A 35 -108.54 -100.18 -13.45
N VAL A 36 -108.89 -99.23 -14.32
CA VAL A 36 -109.47 -97.90 -14.07
C VAL A 36 -110.58 -97.96 -13.01
N GLY A 37 -110.53 -97.00 -12.09
CA GLY A 37 -111.72 -96.50 -11.40
C GLY A 37 -111.78 -96.86 -9.93
N ALA A 38 -111.22 -96.00 -9.08
CA ALA A 38 -111.91 -95.45 -7.90
C ALA A 38 -110.94 -94.55 -7.15
N GLY A 39 -111.08 -93.23 -7.34
CA GLY A 39 -110.39 -92.23 -6.51
C GLY A 39 -109.53 -91.27 -7.31
N ASP A 40 -110.02 -90.73 -8.41
CA ASP A 40 -109.65 -89.41 -8.95
C ASP A 40 -111.02 -88.77 -9.20
N LEU A 41 -111.37 -87.78 -8.38
CA LEU A 41 -112.74 -87.31 -8.21
C LEU A 41 -113.06 -86.06 -9.04
N ASP A 42 -112.04 -85.35 -9.51
CA ASP A 42 -112.19 -84.12 -10.27
C ASP A 42 -111.47 -84.14 -11.64
N GLY A 43 -110.69 -85.19 -11.93
CA GLY A 43 -110.24 -85.56 -13.26
C GLY A 43 -108.91 -84.95 -13.69
N ASP A 44 -108.05 -84.61 -12.74
CA ASP A 44 -106.73 -84.02 -12.98
C ASP A 44 -105.58 -85.05 -13.06
N LEU A 45 -105.91 -86.34 -12.90
CA LEU A 45 -105.02 -87.50 -12.91
C LEU A 45 -104.13 -87.66 -11.67
N VAL A 46 -104.41 -86.93 -10.58
CA VAL A 46 -103.85 -87.18 -9.25
C VAL A 46 -104.86 -88.02 -8.46
N GLY A 47 -104.39 -89.12 -7.87
CA GLY A 47 -105.29 -90.00 -7.11
C GLY A 47 -105.66 -89.38 -5.76
N SER A 48 -106.90 -89.54 -5.31
CA SER A 48 -107.51 -89.02 -4.07
C SER A 48 -106.74 -89.26 -2.77
N ALA A 49 -105.75 -90.15 -2.77
CA ALA A 49 -104.87 -90.35 -1.62
C ALA A 49 -103.72 -89.32 -1.55
N ASP A 50 -103.33 -88.79 -2.70
CA ASP A 50 -102.23 -87.83 -2.89
C ASP A 50 -102.75 -86.44 -3.33
N ASP A 51 -103.98 -86.37 -3.83
CA ASP A 51 -104.70 -85.14 -4.13
C ASP A 51 -105.18 -84.47 -2.84
N CYS A 52 -104.83 -83.20 -2.68
CA CYS A 52 -105.16 -82.44 -1.48
C CYS A 52 -106.51 -81.70 -1.58
N ASP A 53 -107.13 -81.60 -2.76
CA ASP A 53 -108.51 -81.13 -2.95
C ASP A 53 -109.20 -81.86 -4.11
N ASP A 54 -109.73 -83.05 -3.82
CA ASP A 54 -110.52 -83.97 -4.67
C ASP A 54 -111.77 -83.38 -5.39
N ARG A 55 -111.94 -82.06 -5.38
CA ARG A 55 -113.09 -81.35 -5.93
C ARG A 55 -112.70 -80.22 -6.87
N ASP A 56 -111.43 -79.87 -6.96
CA ASP A 56 -110.93 -78.81 -7.83
C ASP A 56 -109.72 -79.32 -8.62
N PRO A 57 -109.88 -79.65 -9.92
CA PRO A 57 -108.82 -80.24 -10.73
C PRO A 57 -107.68 -79.25 -11.04
N SER A 58 -107.79 -78.01 -10.56
CA SER A 58 -106.73 -77.01 -10.63
C SER A 58 -105.88 -76.94 -9.36
N VAL A 59 -106.14 -77.76 -8.33
CA VAL A 59 -105.50 -77.73 -7.00
C VAL A 59 -105.26 -79.16 -6.50
N TRP A 60 -104.01 -79.65 -6.58
CA TRP A 60 -103.76 -81.10 -6.46
C TRP A 60 -102.48 -81.50 -5.73
N GLN A 61 -101.65 -80.53 -5.33
CA GLN A 61 -100.40 -80.80 -4.62
C GLN A 61 -100.29 -79.93 -3.37
N VAL A 62 -99.81 -80.52 -2.29
CA VAL A 62 -99.41 -79.77 -1.09
C VAL A 62 -98.03 -79.17 -1.33
N ARG A 63 -97.91 -77.84 -1.28
CA ARG A 63 -96.63 -77.12 -1.26
C ARG A 63 -96.42 -76.43 0.08
N MET A 64 -95.17 -76.40 0.54
CA MET A 64 -94.78 -75.58 1.70
C MET A 64 -94.63 -74.14 1.22
N LEU A 65 -95.57 -73.28 1.56
CA LEU A 65 -95.62 -71.89 1.12
C LEU A 65 -95.52 -70.96 2.33
N TYR A 66 -94.97 -69.77 2.11
CA TYR A 66 -94.97 -68.68 3.08
C TYR A 66 -96.17 -67.78 2.80
N ARG A 67 -96.78 -67.25 3.84
CA ARG A 67 -97.86 -66.27 3.67
C ARG A 67 -97.23 -64.99 3.16
N ASP A 68 -97.82 -64.43 2.11
CA ASP A 68 -97.40 -63.20 1.42
C ASP A 68 -98.60 -62.25 1.49
N LEU A 69 -98.66 -61.47 2.56
CA LEU A 69 -99.85 -60.66 2.88
C LEU A 69 -99.91 -59.37 2.07
N ASP A 70 -98.78 -58.84 1.59
CA ASP A 70 -98.72 -57.60 0.82
C ASP A 70 -98.59 -57.79 -0.70
N GLY A 71 -98.33 -59.01 -1.17
CA GLY A 71 -98.38 -59.43 -2.56
C GLY A 71 -97.14 -59.10 -3.37
N ASP A 72 -95.98 -58.89 -2.74
CA ASP A 72 -94.73 -58.59 -3.45
C ASP A 72 -94.00 -59.83 -4.00
N GLY A 73 -94.52 -61.02 -3.69
CA GLY A 73 -93.96 -62.29 -4.13
C GLY A 73 -92.91 -62.86 -3.18
N HIS A 74 -92.70 -62.26 -2.01
CA HIS A 74 -91.98 -62.81 -0.88
C HIS A 74 -92.95 -63.04 0.28
N GLY A 75 -92.73 -64.08 1.08
CA GLY A 75 -93.59 -64.36 2.23
C GLY A 75 -92.79 -64.49 3.52
N ALA A 76 -93.46 -64.27 4.65
CA ALA A 76 -92.83 -64.22 5.96
C ALA A 76 -93.19 -65.41 6.87
N GLY A 77 -92.40 -65.58 7.92
CA GLY A 77 -92.65 -66.54 8.99
C GLY A 77 -92.31 -67.99 8.62
N THR A 78 -92.97 -68.93 9.26
CA THR A 78 -92.76 -70.36 8.99
C THR A 78 -93.63 -70.81 7.82
N SER A 79 -93.06 -71.55 6.87
CA SER A 79 -93.85 -72.13 5.79
C SER A 79 -94.92 -73.08 6.32
N VAL A 80 -96.10 -73.00 5.71
CA VAL A 80 -97.25 -73.85 6.02
C VAL A 80 -97.59 -74.73 4.81
N PRO A 81 -98.09 -75.96 5.01
CA PRO A 81 -98.57 -76.80 3.93
C PRO A 81 -99.89 -76.23 3.38
N VAL A 82 -99.90 -75.85 2.11
CA VAL A 82 -101.08 -75.33 1.41
C VAL A 82 -101.34 -76.19 0.19
N CYS A 83 -102.60 -76.59 0.02
CA CYS A 83 -103.05 -77.28 -1.16
C CYS A 83 -103.13 -76.29 -2.34
N THR A 84 -102.44 -76.58 -3.43
CA THR A 84 -102.30 -75.70 -4.60
C THR A 84 -102.12 -76.52 -5.88
N GLY A 85 -102.33 -75.91 -7.05
CA GLY A 85 -101.95 -76.51 -8.35
C GLY A 85 -100.72 -75.86 -8.94
N TYR A 86 -100.79 -75.55 -10.25
CA TYR A 86 -99.68 -74.96 -10.99
C TYR A 86 -99.38 -73.51 -10.58
N TYR A 87 -100.42 -72.72 -10.33
CA TYR A 87 -100.32 -71.34 -9.84
C TYR A 87 -100.46 -71.32 -8.32
N LEU A 88 -99.66 -70.50 -7.64
CA LEU A 88 -99.78 -70.32 -6.20
C LEU A 88 -101.12 -69.64 -5.86
N PRO A 89 -101.77 -70.01 -4.75
CA PRO A 89 -102.98 -69.31 -4.31
C PRO A 89 -102.62 -67.87 -3.94
N ALA A 90 -103.53 -66.93 -4.20
CA ALA A 90 -103.30 -65.53 -3.84
C ALA A 90 -103.02 -65.39 -2.33
N GLY A 91 -101.98 -64.64 -1.99
CA GLY A 91 -101.54 -64.44 -0.60
C GLY A 91 -100.47 -65.43 -0.11
N TYR A 92 -99.81 -66.16 -1.01
CA TYR A 92 -98.73 -67.10 -0.69
C TYR A 92 -97.54 -67.01 -1.67
N SER A 93 -96.33 -67.14 -1.13
CA SER A 93 -95.07 -67.17 -1.88
C SER A 93 -94.25 -68.44 -1.63
N LEU A 94 -93.36 -68.77 -2.57
CA LEU A 94 -92.31 -69.80 -2.41
C LEU A 94 -91.06 -69.27 -1.69
N LEU A 95 -90.89 -67.95 -1.63
CA LEU A 95 -89.75 -67.29 -0.99
C LEU A 95 -90.14 -66.91 0.44
N GLY A 96 -89.27 -67.24 1.40
CA GLY A 96 -89.51 -67.11 2.84
C GLY A 96 -88.62 -66.08 3.52
N ASP A 97 -88.14 -65.10 2.76
CA ASP A 97 -87.14 -64.10 3.16
C ASP A 97 -87.76 -62.75 3.54
N ASP A 98 -89.08 -62.62 3.48
CA ASP A 98 -89.77 -61.39 3.82
C ASP A 98 -89.67 -61.08 5.32
N CYS A 99 -89.11 -59.91 5.61
CA CYS A 99 -88.92 -59.40 6.96
C CYS A 99 -90.05 -58.47 7.42
N ASP A 100 -90.93 -58.00 6.53
CA ASP A 100 -92.09 -57.16 6.81
C ASP A 100 -93.24 -57.45 5.82
N ASP A 101 -93.94 -58.56 6.05
CA ASP A 101 -95.12 -59.10 5.31
C ASP A 101 -96.32 -58.14 5.18
N ALA A 102 -96.20 -56.91 5.68
CA ALA A 102 -97.22 -55.87 5.58
C ALA A 102 -96.83 -54.74 4.62
N ASN A 103 -95.63 -54.78 4.03
CA ASN A 103 -95.07 -53.73 3.22
C ASN A 103 -94.36 -54.29 1.96
N PRO A 104 -94.97 -54.17 0.76
CA PRO A 104 -94.49 -54.81 -0.46
C PRO A 104 -93.21 -54.20 -1.04
N ALA A 105 -92.62 -53.22 -0.33
CA ALA A 105 -91.34 -52.59 -0.64
C ALA A 105 -90.22 -53.03 0.31
N ALA A 106 -90.47 -53.95 1.24
CA ALA A 106 -89.57 -54.31 2.33
C ALA A 106 -89.51 -55.83 2.60
N TYR A 107 -89.00 -56.60 1.64
CA TYR A 107 -88.92 -58.06 1.73
C TYR A 107 -87.55 -58.64 2.08
N LYS A 108 -86.55 -57.81 2.43
CA LYS A 108 -85.19 -58.31 2.73
C LYS A 108 -84.48 -57.45 3.77
N THR A 109 -83.70 -58.07 4.67
CA THR A 109 -82.80 -57.32 5.55
C THR A 109 -81.52 -56.93 4.83
N ARG A 110 -81.15 -55.66 4.91
CA ARG A 110 -79.90 -55.12 4.38
C ARG A 110 -79.25 -54.15 5.38
N PRO A 111 -77.93 -54.02 5.37
CA PRO A 111 -77.25 -52.99 6.16
C PRO A 111 -77.53 -51.60 5.59
N LEU A 112 -78.12 -50.71 6.39
CA LEU A 112 -78.32 -49.29 6.08
C LEU A 112 -77.73 -48.41 7.19
N PHE A 113 -77.40 -47.17 6.84
CA PHE A 113 -76.87 -46.19 7.78
C PHE A 113 -77.98 -45.24 8.21
N ALA A 114 -77.95 -44.75 9.45
CA ALA A 114 -78.93 -43.76 9.89
C ALA A 114 -78.68 -42.42 9.20
N ASP A 115 -79.69 -41.87 8.55
CA ASP A 115 -79.67 -40.60 7.83
C ASP A 115 -80.63 -39.63 8.53
N LEU A 116 -80.09 -38.81 9.44
CA LEU A 116 -80.92 -37.97 10.31
C LEU A 116 -81.32 -36.63 9.69
N ASP A 117 -80.67 -36.22 8.60
CA ASP A 117 -80.93 -34.93 7.94
C ASP A 117 -81.42 -35.05 6.48
N GLY A 118 -81.43 -36.26 5.94
CA GLY A 118 -82.09 -36.64 4.69
C GLY A 118 -81.28 -36.28 3.45
N ASP A 119 -79.95 -36.20 3.53
CA ASP A 119 -79.10 -35.90 2.38
C ASP A 119 -78.68 -37.13 1.57
N GLY A 120 -79.04 -38.33 2.04
CA GLY A 120 -78.77 -39.60 1.38
C GLY A 120 -77.44 -40.25 1.76
N PHE A 121 -76.68 -39.68 2.71
CA PHE A 121 -75.53 -40.29 3.35
C PHE A 121 -75.85 -40.53 4.82
N GLY A 122 -75.47 -41.70 5.34
CA GLY A 122 -75.75 -42.04 6.72
C GLY A 122 -74.48 -42.18 7.56
N ALA A 123 -74.66 -42.05 8.86
CA ALA A 123 -73.59 -42.00 9.84
C ALA A 123 -73.53 -43.22 10.74
N GLY A 124 -72.34 -43.49 11.29
CA GLY A 124 -72.10 -44.58 12.22
C GLY A 124 -71.96 -45.95 11.53
N ASP A 125 -72.07 -47.01 12.32
CA ASP A 125 -72.09 -48.37 11.82
C ASP A 125 -73.45 -48.68 11.17
N PRO A 126 -73.48 -49.47 10.09
CA PRO A 126 -74.74 -49.84 9.47
C PRO A 126 -75.55 -50.75 10.40
N VAL A 127 -76.87 -50.57 10.39
CA VAL A 127 -77.84 -51.42 11.09
C VAL A 127 -78.64 -52.23 10.08
N GLU A 128 -79.00 -53.46 10.44
CA GLU A 128 -79.84 -54.30 9.60
C GLU A 128 -81.28 -53.78 9.62
N VAL A 129 -81.76 -53.33 8.47
CA VAL A 129 -83.11 -52.78 8.29
C VAL A 129 -83.82 -53.60 7.23
N CYS A 130 -85.11 -53.84 7.47
CA CYS A 130 -85.98 -54.48 6.50
C CYS A 130 -86.32 -53.49 5.35
N ALA A 131 -85.78 -53.74 4.14
CA ALA A 131 -85.88 -52.86 2.97
C ALA A 131 -85.51 -53.58 1.66
N SER A 132 -86.17 -53.25 0.55
CA SER A 132 -85.81 -53.74 -0.80
C SER A 132 -84.63 -52.99 -1.44
N GLU A 133 -84.11 -53.51 -2.57
CA GLU A 133 -83.00 -52.86 -3.32
C GLU A 133 -83.45 -51.56 -4.00
N MET A 134 -84.76 -51.36 -4.13
CA MET A 134 -85.35 -50.27 -4.88
C MET A 134 -85.91 -49.16 -3.98
N ALA A 135 -85.99 -49.38 -2.66
CA ALA A 135 -86.56 -48.42 -1.72
C ALA A 135 -85.78 -48.40 -0.39
N THR A 136 -85.07 -47.29 -0.15
CA THR A 136 -84.47 -46.99 1.16
C THR A 136 -85.54 -46.37 2.07
N PRO A 137 -85.82 -46.92 3.27
CA PRO A 137 -86.81 -46.36 4.18
C PRO A 137 -86.42 -44.94 4.65
N PRO A 138 -87.39 -44.05 4.91
CA PRO A 138 -87.11 -42.73 5.47
C PRO A 138 -86.30 -42.82 6.78
N GLY A 139 -85.28 -41.97 6.91
CA GLY A 139 -84.36 -41.98 8.05
C GLY A 139 -83.15 -42.90 7.89
N TYR A 140 -82.98 -43.52 6.72
CA TYR A 140 -81.83 -44.35 6.39
C TYR A 140 -81.22 -44.01 5.03
N ALA A 141 -79.93 -44.30 4.87
CA ALA A 141 -79.16 -44.15 3.65
C ALA A 141 -78.43 -45.45 3.29
N ALA A 142 -78.32 -45.73 1.99
CA ALA A 142 -77.56 -46.88 1.48
C ALA A 142 -76.04 -46.63 1.45
N VAL A 143 -75.61 -45.37 1.54
CA VAL A 143 -74.21 -44.96 1.53
C VAL A 143 -73.84 -44.46 2.92
N GLY A 144 -72.78 -45.01 3.50
CA GLY A 144 -72.25 -44.59 4.80
C GLY A 144 -71.14 -43.55 4.69
N GLY A 145 -70.66 -43.09 5.84
CA GLY A 145 -69.52 -42.18 5.94
C GLY A 145 -69.88 -40.72 6.09
N ASP A 146 -71.14 -40.42 6.39
CA ASP A 146 -71.57 -39.07 6.73
C ASP A 146 -70.85 -38.58 8.00
N CYS A 147 -70.07 -37.51 7.80
CA CYS A 147 -69.28 -36.88 8.84
C CYS A 147 -70.01 -35.79 9.62
N ALA A 148 -71.18 -35.32 9.16
CA ALA A 148 -72.00 -34.34 9.88
C ALA A 148 -73.49 -34.77 9.88
N PRO A 149 -73.86 -35.71 10.76
CA PRO A 149 -75.15 -36.43 10.72
C PRO A 149 -76.40 -35.60 11.06
N ARG A 150 -76.30 -34.28 11.07
CA ARG A 150 -77.41 -33.36 11.35
C ARG A 150 -77.36 -32.14 10.41
N ASP A 151 -76.48 -32.16 9.43
CA ASP A 151 -76.29 -31.10 8.46
C ASP A 151 -76.29 -31.65 7.04
N ARG A 152 -77.46 -31.60 6.41
CA ARG A 152 -77.72 -32.05 5.04
C ARG A 152 -76.84 -31.45 3.93
N LEU A 153 -76.02 -30.45 4.25
CA LEU A 153 -75.09 -29.81 3.30
C LEU A 153 -73.67 -30.34 3.43
N ARG A 154 -73.35 -31.14 4.45
CA ARG A 154 -72.00 -31.63 4.75
C ARG A 154 -72.03 -33.13 5.07
N TRP A 155 -71.44 -33.93 4.20
CA TRP A 155 -71.51 -35.40 4.29
C TRP A 155 -70.20 -36.11 3.99
N ARG A 156 -69.17 -35.40 3.52
CA ARG A 156 -67.86 -36.01 3.20
C ARG A 156 -66.69 -35.24 3.79
N LEU A 157 -65.65 -35.97 4.14
CA LEU A 157 -64.37 -35.37 4.49
C LEU A 157 -63.65 -34.90 3.22
N LEU A 158 -63.40 -33.59 3.12
CA LEU A 158 -62.56 -33.01 2.08
C LEU A 158 -61.19 -32.60 2.66
N PRO A 159 -60.08 -32.89 1.96
CA PRO A 159 -58.76 -32.43 2.38
C PRO A 159 -58.59 -30.94 2.11
N TYR A 160 -57.89 -30.25 3.01
CA TYR A 160 -57.42 -28.88 2.84
C TYR A 160 -55.90 -28.81 3.10
N ALA A 161 -55.25 -27.78 2.57
CA ALA A 161 -53.83 -27.51 2.77
C ALA A 161 -53.58 -26.16 3.47
N PHE A 162 -54.64 -25.36 3.61
CA PHE A 162 -54.62 -24.01 4.17
C PHE A 162 -55.86 -23.80 5.02
N ARG A 163 -55.69 -23.21 6.21
CA ARG A 163 -56.76 -22.80 7.12
C ARG A 163 -56.65 -21.30 7.37
N ASP A 164 -57.80 -20.63 7.40
CA ASP A 164 -57.99 -19.23 7.77
C ASP A 164 -59.05 -19.24 8.88
N ALA A 165 -58.59 -19.33 10.13
CA ALA A 165 -59.47 -19.54 11.28
C ALA A 165 -60.00 -18.24 11.89
N ASP A 166 -59.30 -17.12 11.72
CA ASP A 166 -59.74 -15.80 12.18
C ASP A 166 -60.55 -15.00 11.14
N GLY A 167 -60.54 -15.44 9.88
CA GLY A 167 -61.39 -14.96 8.81
C GLY A 167 -60.92 -13.66 8.17
N ASP A 168 -59.63 -13.31 8.28
CA ASP A 168 -59.07 -12.10 7.67
C ASP A 168 -58.74 -12.27 6.16
N GLY A 169 -58.80 -13.51 5.65
CA GLY A 169 -58.52 -13.86 4.27
C GLY A 169 -57.06 -14.25 3.99
N LEU A 170 -56.21 -14.34 5.01
CA LEU A 170 -54.84 -14.83 4.96
C LEU A 170 -54.78 -16.18 5.67
N PRO A 171 -54.50 -17.29 4.96
CA PRO A 171 -54.46 -18.59 5.60
C PRO A 171 -53.06 -18.98 6.07
N VAL A 172 -52.96 -19.84 7.09
CA VAL A 172 -51.74 -20.59 7.42
C VAL A 172 -51.64 -21.90 6.64
N PRO A 173 -50.41 -22.35 6.29
CA PRO A 173 -50.18 -23.68 5.76
C PRO A 173 -50.44 -24.75 6.83
N GLU A 174 -51.63 -25.34 6.80
CA GLU A 174 -52.03 -26.44 7.67
C GLU A 174 -52.78 -27.47 6.83
N ALA A 175 -52.27 -28.71 6.79
CA ALA A 175 -52.93 -29.79 6.07
C ALA A 175 -53.83 -30.61 7.00
N GLY A 176 -55.07 -30.83 6.58
CA GLY A 176 -56.05 -31.60 7.34
C GLY A 176 -57.24 -32.04 6.50
N THR A 177 -58.27 -32.54 7.17
CA THR A 177 -59.57 -32.86 6.55
C THR A 177 -60.68 -32.23 7.36
N VAL A 178 -61.68 -31.66 6.69
CA VAL A 178 -62.86 -31.07 7.33
C VAL A 178 -64.12 -31.70 6.74
N CYS A 179 -65.15 -31.85 7.56
CA CYS A 179 -66.45 -32.31 7.08
C CYS A 179 -67.12 -31.22 6.23
N ALA A 180 -67.44 -31.57 4.99
CA ALA A 180 -67.83 -30.66 3.94
C ALA A 180 -68.85 -31.31 2.99
N GLY A 181 -69.46 -30.49 2.14
CA GLY A 181 -70.31 -30.94 1.04
C GLY A 181 -69.52 -31.09 -0.25
N LEU A 182 -70.02 -30.49 -1.32
CA LEU A 182 -69.30 -30.46 -2.61
C LEU A 182 -68.03 -29.61 -2.55
N ASP A 183 -68.08 -28.46 -1.88
CA ASP A 183 -66.98 -27.51 -1.75
C ASP A 183 -66.45 -27.45 -0.31
N LEU A 184 -65.20 -27.02 -0.14
CA LEU A 184 -64.66 -26.73 1.19
C LEU A 184 -65.45 -25.57 1.85
N PRO A 185 -65.69 -25.62 3.17
CA PRO A 185 -66.28 -24.51 3.90
C PRO A 185 -65.38 -23.26 3.83
N GLN A 186 -65.97 -22.09 4.08
CA GLN A 186 -65.19 -20.86 4.28
C GLN A 186 -64.15 -21.07 5.39
N GLY A 187 -62.95 -20.51 5.19
CA GLY A 187 -61.81 -20.70 6.08
C GLY A 187 -60.93 -21.92 5.76
N TYR A 188 -61.24 -22.69 4.69
CA TYR A 188 -60.41 -23.82 4.25
C TYR A 188 -60.13 -23.74 2.74
N ALA A 189 -58.88 -24.00 2.33
CA ALA A 189 -58.49 -24.00 0.93
C ALA A 189 -57.46 -25.10 0.60
N THR A 190 -57.41 -25.50 -0.67
CA THR A 190 -56.42 -26.48 -1.19
C THR A 190 -55.16 -25.82 -1.74
N PHE A 191 -55.14 -24.50 -1.89
CA PHE A 191 -54.01 -23.73 -2.39
C PHE A 191 -53.95 -22.37 -1.68
N GLN A 192 -52.76 -21.78 -1.65
CA GLN A 192 -52.55 -20.45 -1.10
C GLN A 192 -53.19 -19.40 -2.01
N GLY A 193 -54.03 -18.53 -1.45
CA GLY A 193 -54.58 -17.39 -2.16
C GLY A 193 -53.52 -16.34 -2.52
N PRO A 194 -53.86 -15.35 -3.37
CA PRO A 194 -52.94 -14.28 -3.76
C PRO A 194 -52.60 -13.31 -2.61
N ALA A 195 -53.36 -13.33 -1.53
CA ALA A 195 -53.20 -12.42 -0.39
C ALA A 195 -51.92 -12.70 0.43
N GLY A 196 -51.41 -13.93 0.41
CA GLY A 196 -50.24 -14.32 1.21
C GLY A 196 -50.54 -15.51 2.11
N VAL A 197 -49.70 -15.68 3.14
CA VAL A 197 -49.96 -16.55 4.27
C VAL A 197 -49.99 -15.72 5.54
N ASP A 198 -50.83 -16.12 6.46
CA ASP A 198 -50.82 -15.60 7.82
C ASP A 198 -49.72 -16.29 8.63
N CYS A 199 -49.25 -15.64 9.67
CA CYS A 199 -48.34 -16.19 10.64
C CYS A 199 -48.96 -16.36 12.05
N ASP A 200 -50.15 -15.80 12.32
CA ASP A 200 -50.95 -16.03 13.54
C ASP A 200 -52.45 -16.21 13.22
N ASP A 201 -52.82 -17.44 12.81
CA ASP A 201 -54.18 -17.89 12.41
C ASP A 201 -55.28 -17.70 13.47
N ALA A 202 -54.97 -17.13 14.62
CA ALA A 202 -55.90 -16.87 15.70
C ALA A 202 -56.25 -15.39 15.85
N ASN A 203 -55.57 -14.47 15.16
CA ASN A 203 -55.70 -13.03 15.36
C ASN A 203 -55.69 -12.23 14.04
N PRO A 204 -56.86 -11.72 13.61
CA PRO A 204 -57.03 -11.11 12.29
C PRO A 204 -56.37 -9.72 12.15
N LEU A 205 -55.68 -9.26 13.19
CA LEU A 205 -54.91 -8.02 13.21
C LEU A 205 -53.39 -8.24 13.16
N VAL A 206 -52.91 -9.48 13.37
CA VAL A 206 -51.49 -9.80 13.50
C VAL A 206 -51.12 -10.86 12.47
N PHE A 207 -50.82 -10.44 11.25
CA PHE A 207 -50.68 -11.35 10.11
C PHE A 207 -49.41 -11.12 9.28
N TRP A 208 -48.61 -10.11 9.63
CA TRP A 208 -47.36 -9.82 8.93
C TRP A 208 -46.17 -10.48 9.63
N SER A 209 -45.47 -11.37 8.93
CA SER A 209 -44.17 -11.85 9.36
C SER A 209 -43.10 -10.78 9.10
N GLN A 210 -42.59 -10.15 10.15
CA GLN A 210 -41.52 -9.16 10.09
C GLN A 210 -40.24 -9.69 10.77
N THR A 211 -39.10 -9.44 10.15
CA THR A 211 -37.81 -9.74 10.78
C THR A 211 -37.47 -8.67 11.81
N GLY A 212 -37.18 -9.08 13.04
CA GLY A 212 -36.72 -8.21 14.12
C GLY A 212 -35.44 -8.75 14.77
N TYR A 213 -34.71 -7.85 15.42
CA TYR A 213 -33.51 -8.12 16.22
C TYR A 213 -33.79 -7.71 17.66
N LEU A 214 -33.30 -8.45 18.64
CA LEU A 214 -33.51 -8.12 20.05
C LEU A 214 -32.82 -6.79 20.34
N ASP A 215 -33.60 -5.81 20.77
CA ASP A 215 -33.16 -4.45 21.11
C ASP A 215 -33.36 -4.30 22.63
N ALA A 216 -32.29 -4.51 23.39
CA ALA A 216 -32.37 -4.65 24.85
C ALA A 216 -32.22 -3.30 25.59
N ASP A 217 -31.59 -2.31 24.97
CA ASP A 217 -31.41 -0.96 25.52
C ASP A 217 -32.33 0.10 24.87
N HIS A 218 -33.07 -0.29 23.83
CA HIS A 218 -34.11 0.49 23.15
C HIS A 218 -33.56 1.68 22.35
N ASP A 219 -32.39 1.56 21.74
CA ASP A 219 -31.85 2.59 20.85
C ASP A 219 -32.33 2.49 19.38
N GLY A 220 -33.05 1.41 19.05
CA GLY A 220 -33.60 1.16 17.73
C GLY A 220 -32.70 0.34 16.80
N VAL A 221 -31.59 -0.19 17.29
CA VAL A 221 -30.75 -1.19 16.62
C VAL A 221 -30.64 -2.42 17.52
N GLY A 222 -30.98 -3.59 16.98
CA GLY A 222 -30.95 -4.82 17.75
C GLY A 222 -29.67 -5.63 17.50
N SER A 223 -29.44 -6.58 18.38
CA SER A 223 -28.30 -7.49 18.33
C SER A 223 -28.73 -8.94 18.16
N GLY A 224 -27.75 -9.78 17.83
CA GLY A 224 -27.96 -11.22 17.69
C GLY A 224 -28.59 -11.64 16.35
N PRO A 225 -28.97 -12.93 16.23
CA PRO A 225 -29.55 -13.45 15.01
C PRO A 225 -30.95 -12.86 14.75
N PRO A 226 -31.34 -12.65 13.48
CA PRO A 226 -32.68 -12.19 13.14
C PRO A 226 -33.75 -13.21 13.57
N LEU A 227 -34.86 -12.71 14.12
CA LEU A 227 -36.04 -13.50 14.47
C LEU A 227 -37.21 -13.10 13.57
N ALA A 228 -37.98 -14.09 13.09
CA ALA A 228 -39.25 -13.82 12.41
C ALA A 228 -40.35 -13.67 13.47
N LEU A 229 -40.97 -12.50 13.53
CA LEU A 229 -42.06 -12.19 14.47
C LEU A 229 -43.34 -11.91 13.71
N CYS A 230 -44.47 -12.34 14.27
CA CYS A 230 -45.80 -11.97 13.79
C CYS A 230 -46.21 -10.61 14.34
N THR A 231 -46.60 -9.71 13.45
CA THR A 231 -46.89 -8.31 13.79
C THR A 231 -48.13 -7.78 13.07
N ASP A 232 -48.67 -6.70 13.60
CA ASP A 232 -49.72 -5.88 12.96
C ASP A 232 -49.15 -4.82 11.99
N GLY A 233 -47.87 -4.97 11.63
CA GLY A 233 -47.07 -3.95 10.93
C GLY A 233 -46.11 -3.19 11.85
N THR A 234 -46.20 -3.33 13.17
CA THR A 234 -45.27 -2.77 14.14
C THR A 234 -44.54 -3.87 14.91
N LEU A 235 -43.20 -3.82 14.95
CA LEU A 235 -42.43 -4.78 15.76
C LEU A 235 -42.83 -4.68 17.25
N PRO A 236 -42.94 -5.82 17.96
CA PRO A 236 -43.19 -5.82 19.41
C PRO A 236 -42.11 -5.05 20.17
N ALA A 237 -42.48 -4.51 21.34
CA ALA A 237 -41.52 -3.86 22.22
C ALA A 237 -40.33 -4.80 22.55
N GLY A 238 -39.12 -4.24 22.52
CA GLY A 238 -37.87 -4.99 22.68
C GLY A 238 -37.30 -5.56 21.37
N TYR A 239 -37.85 -5.20 20.21
CA TYR A 239 -37.28 -5.56 18.90
C TYR A 239 -37.09 -4.35 17.99
N ALA A 240 -35.97 -4.33 17.27
CA ALA A 240 -35.63 -3.36 16.24
C ALA A 240 -35.64 -3.99 14.84
N ALA A 241 -35.91 -3.18 13.82
CA ALA A 241 -35.88 -3.62 12.42
C ALA A 241 -34.45 -3.69 11.85
N THR A 242 -33.52 -2.96 12.47
CA THR A 242 -32.10 -2.93 12.11
C THR A 242 -31.33 -3.82 13.08
N GLY A 243 -30.37 -4.60 12.56
CA GLY A 243 -29.48 -5.44 13.37
C GLY A 243 -28.06 -4.89 13.45
N SER A 244 -27.17 -5.66 14.08
CA SER A 244 -25.72 -5.38 14.23
C SER A 244 -25.37 -4.32 15.26
N ASP A 245 -26.20 -4.18 16.28
CA ASP A 245 -25.81 -3.42 17.46
C ASP A 245 -24.58 -4.05 18.14
N CYS A 246 -23.55 -3.22 18.29
CA CYS A 246 -22.26 -3.58 18.86
C CYS A 246 -22.19 -3.39 20.39
N ALA A 247 -23.15 -2.71 21.02
CA ALA A 247 -23.25 -2.59 22.47
C ALA A 247 -24.70 -2.76 22.97
N PRO A 248 -25.22 -4.02 23.01
CA PRO A 248 -26.61 -4.37 23.32
C PRO A 248 -27.21 -3.91 24.65
N ASP A 249 -26.40 -3.33 25.52
CA ASP A 249 -26.78 -2.91 26.87
C ASP A 249 -26.52 -1.39 27.07
N ASP A 250 -26.14 -0.64 26.03
CA ASP A 250 -25.80 0.78 26.08
C ASP A 250 -26.45 1.59 24.94
N PRO A 251 -27.55 2.32 25.23
CA PRO A 251 -28.36 2.97 24.20
C PRO A 251 -27.68 4.20 23.56
N THR A 252 -26.43 4.49 23.94
CA THR A 252 -25.62 5.57 23.37
C THR A 252 -24.63 5.06 22.32
N ARG A 253 -24.53 3.75 22.11
CA ARG A 253 -23.56 3.11 21.21
C ARG A 253 -24.20 1.94 20.46
N TRP A 254 -24.34 2.06 19.14
CA TRP A 254 -25.09 1.09 18.33
C TRP A 254 -24.45 0.72 16.99
N GLN A 255 -23.35 1.39 16.63
CA GLN A 255 -22.69 1.15 15.34
C GLN A 255 -21.16 1.11 15.49
N GLU A 256 -20.53 0.28 14.66
CA GLU A 256 -19.08 0.26 14.55
C GLU A 256 -18.61 1.43 13.68
N LEU A 257 -17.86 2.36 14.27
CA LEU A 257 -17.23 3.45 13.54
C LEU A 257 -15.74 3.14 13.34
N PRO A 258 -15.23 3.19 12.09
CA PRO A 258 -13.80 3.02 11.84
C PRO A 258 -13.03 4.28 12.22
N TYR A 259 -11.81 4.08 12.73
CA TYR A 259 -10.83 5.14 12.98
C TYR A 259 -9.50 4.78 12.32
N LEU A 260 -8.68 5.79 12.04
CA LEU A 260 -7.35 5.63 11.45
C LEU A 260 -6.23 6.16 12.35
N HIS A 261 -6.59 6.92 13.40
CA HIS A 261 -5.67 7.53 14.34
C HIS A 261 -6.26 7.50 15.74
N VAL A 262 -5.38 7.48 16.73
CA VAL A 262 -5.72 7.54 18.16
C VAL A 262 -4.96 8.68 18.84
N ASP A 263 -5.56 9.20 19.90
CA ASP A 263 -5.03 10.20 20.84
C ASP A 263 -5.35 9.68 22.25
N ARG A 264 -4.43 8.89 22.81
CA ARG A 264 -4.70 8.14 24.05
C ARG A 264 -4.47 8.98 25.30
N ASP A 265 -3.56 9.92 25.27
CA ASP A 265 -3.27 10.80 26.40
C ASP A 265 -4.10 12.10 26.42
N GLY A 266 -4.81 12.40 25.32
CA GLY A 266 -5.80 13.46 25.23
C GLY A 266 -5.21 14.85 25.01
N ASP A 267 -3.98 14.97 24.51
CA ASP A 267 -3.37 16.26 24.20
C ASP A 267 -3.79 16.84 22.84
N GLY A 268 -4.50 16.04 22.05
CA GLY A 268 -5.04 16.40 20.75
C GLY A 268 -4.14 16.03 19.58
N PHE A 269 -2.92 15.57 19.80
CA PHE A 269 -2.04 15.03 18.77
C PHE A 269 -2.32 13.53 18.59
N THR A 270 -2.15 13.03 17.37
CA THR A 270 -2.56 11.66 17.05
C THR A 270 -1.42 10.81 16.50
N VAL A 271 -1.46 9.50 16.79
CA VAL A 271 -0.64 8.49 16.11
C VAL A 271 -1.45 7.64 15.14
N PRO A 272 -0.85 7.17 14.02
CA PRO A 272 -1.51 6.23 13.11
C PRO A 272 -1.82 4.90 13.79
N SER A 273 -3.11 4.58 13.91
CA SER A 273 -3.61 3.33 14.48
C SER A 273 -5.01 3.10 13.95
N ALA A 274 -5.20 2.04 13.16
CA ALA A 274 -6.48 1.76 12.51
C ALA A 274 -7.26 0.68 13.28
N GLY A 275 -8.58 0.87 13.39
CA GLY A 275 -9.48 -0.08 14.03
C GLY A 275 -10.93 0.33 13.89
N VAL A 276 -11.79 -0.38 14.63
CA VAL A 276 -13.21 -0.05 14.78
C VAL A 276 -13.54 0.07 16.25
N VAL A 277 -14.44 0.98 16.60
CA VAL A 277 -14.95 1.15 17.95
C VAL A 277 -16.47 1.24 17.91
N CYS A 278 -17.12 0.58 18.86
CA CYS A 278 -18.56 0.70 19.03
C CYS A 278 -18.90 2.09 19.59
N ALA A 279 -19.70 2.85 18.85
CA ALA A 279 -20.02 4.24 19.15
C ALA A 279 -21.43 4.61 18.70
N GLY A 280 -21.89 5.78 19.16
CA GLY A 280 -23.14 6.39 18.70
C GLY A 280 -22.94 7.09 17.34
N PRO A 281 -23.36 8.36 17.17
CA PRO A 281 -23.28 9.04 15.87
C PRO A 281 -21.88 9.58 15.53
N TRP A 282 -20.98 9.66 16.51
CA TRP A 282 -19.63 10.24 16.36
C TRP A 282 -18.59 9.32 17.00
N LEU A 283 -17.34 9.38 16.50
CA LEU A 283 -16.22 8.73 17.17
C LEU A 283 -16.05 9.27 18.59
N PRO A 284 -15.78 8.42 19.59
CA PRO A 284 -15.45 8.87 20.95
C PRO A 284 -14.18 9.71 20.96
N ALA A 285 -14.01 10.52 22.02
CA ALA A 285 -12.76 11.23 22.25
C ALA A 285 -11.57 10.24 22.28
N GLY A 286 -10.45 10.65 21.68
CA GLY A 286 -9.27 9.81 21.52
C GLY A 286 -9.24 8.96 20.24
N TYR A 287 -10.26 9.03 19.37
CA TYR A 287 -10.27 8.39 18.06
C TYR A 287 -10.54 9.40 16.95
N SER A 288 -9.83 9.27 15.82
CA SER A 288 -10.02 10.16 14.67
C SER A 288 -9.81 9.44 13.33
N VAL A 289 -10.55 9.90 12.31
CA VAL A 289 -10.33 9.51 10.91
C VAL A 289 -9.28 10.37 10.21
N VAL A 290 -9.01 11.56 10.74
CA VAL A 290 -8.01 12.50 10.23
C VAL A 290 -6.85 12.63 11.21
N PRO A 291 -5.59 12.67 10.74
CA PRO A 291 -4.47 12.93 11.62
C PRO A 291 -4.52 14.38 12.12
N ASN A 292 -4.15 14.60 13.38
CA ASN A 292 -3.83 15.92 13.92
C ASN A 292 -2.39 15.91 14.44
N GLY A 293 -1.45 16.36 13.61
CA GLY A 293 -0.01 16.22 13.87
C GLY A 293 0.47 14.76 13.92
N GLN A 294 1.71 14.57 14.39
CA GLN A 294 2.33 13.26 14.60
C GLN A 294 2.88 13.25 16.01
N ASP A 295 2.10 12.66 16.91
CA ASP A 295 2.52 12.48 18.28
C ASP A 295 3.70 11.50 18.35
N CYS A 296 4.70 11.87 19.13
CA CYS A 296 5.89 11.08 19.34
C CYS A 296 5.79 10.13 20.54
N ASP A 297 4.88 10.39 21.49
CA ASP A 297 4.61 9.55 22.65
C ASP A 297 3.14 9.67 23.10
N ASP A 298 2.27 8.89 22.44
CA ASP A 298 0.80 8.76 22.69
C ASP A 298 0.44 8.16 24.06
N ALA A 299 1.36 8.19 25.02
CA ALA A 299 1.13 7.83 26.41
C ALA A 299 1.42 8.98 27.38
N ASP A 300 2.00 10.10 26.92
CA ASP A 300 2.36 11.25 27.73
C ASP A 300 1.99 12.58 27.05
N SER A 301 0.87 13.17 27.48
CA SER A 301 0.32 14.45 26.99
C SER A 301 1.27 15.67 27.07
N HIS A 302 2.42 15.52 27.72
CA HIS A 302 3.46 16.53 27.75
C HIS A 302 4.47 16.41 26.59
N LEU A 303 4.44 15.34 25.78
CA LEU A 303 5.45 14.99 24.79
C LEU A 303 4.83 14.64 23.41
N TRP A 304 4.59 15.66 22.59
CA TRP A 304 3.83 15.50 21.34
C TRP A 304 4.58 15.79 20.04
N ALA A 305 5.80 16.33 20.10
CA ALA A 305 6.56 16.74 18.92
C ALA A 305 7.94 16.10 18.83
N TRP A 306 8.21 15.54 17.65
CA TRP A 306 9.58 15.28 17.21
C TRP A 306 10.31 16.60 16.91
N ARG A 307 11.43 16.83 17.60
CA ARG A 307 12.32 17.96 17.36
C ARG A 307 13.73 17.48 17.07
N ALA A 308 14.34 18.06 16.05
CA ALA A 308 15.77 17.89 15.81
C ALA A 308 16.55 18.73 16.83
N GLY A 309 17.44 18.08 17.58
CA GLY A 309 18.35 18.74 18.51
C GLY A 309 19.73 18.11 18.47
N TYR A 310 20.72 18.85 18.95
CA TYR A 310 22.11 18.41 19.11
C TYR A 310 22.36 18.22 20.61
N LEU A 311 23.11 17.20 21.01
CA LEU A 311 23.41 16.98 22.42
C LEU A 311 24.25 18.16 22.94
N ASP A 312 23.75 18.81 23.96
CA ASP A 312 24.37 19.95 24.64
C ASP A 312 24.69 19.48 26.05
N ALA A 313 25.92 19.02 26.27
CA ALA A 313 26.28 18.33 27.51
C ALA A 313 26.76 19.29 28.62
N ASP A 314 27.15 20.51 28.27
CA ASP A 314 27.58 21.56 29.21
C ASP A 314 26.58 22.72 29.36
N HIS A 315 25.48 22.69 28.59
CA HIS A 315 24.31 23.57 28.66
C HIS A 315 24.62 25.02 28.29
N ASP A 316 25.50 25.24 27.32
CA ASP A 316 25.80 26.58 26.79
C ASP A 316 24.89 27.03 25.65
N GLY A 317 24.02 26.14 25.17
CA GLY A 317 23.04 26.39 24.12
C GLY A 317 23.51 26.06 22.71
N VAL A 318 24.71 25.49 22.54
CA VAL A 318 25.20 24.93 21.27
C VAL A 318 25.53 23.47 21.47
N GLY A 319 24.96 22.60 20.63
CA GLY A 319 25.16 21.17 20.76
C GLY A 319 26.19 20.61 19.78
N ALA A 320 26.74 19.48 20.16
CA ALA A 320 27.77 18.76 19.44
C ALA A 320 27.22 17.54 18.68
N GLY A 321 27.97 17.10 17.67
CA GLY A 321 27.66 15.90 16.91
C GLY A 321 26.49 16.05 15.92
N PRO A 322 25.94 14.93 15.42
CA PRO A 322 24.81 14.94 14.50
C PRO A 322 23.50 15.27 15.23
N ALA A 323 22.56 15.87 14.50
CA ALA A 323 21.21 16.08 15.02
C ALA A 323 20.51 14.75 15.29
N VAL A 324 19.83 14.63 16.43
CA VAL A 324 18.96 13.52 16.80
C VAL A 324 17.51 13.99 16.90
N GLN A 325 16.56 13.08 16.67
CA GLN A 325 15.14 13.35 16.90
C GLN A 325 14.82 13.07 18.36
N VAL A 326 14.34 14.10 19.07
CA VAL A 326 13.94 14.03 20.48
C VAL A 326 12.45 14.27 20.55
N CYS A 327 11.74 13.35 21.21
CA CYS A 327 10.33 13.54 21.53
C CYS A 327 10.22 14.55 22.68
N SER A 328 9.50 15.65 22.46
CA SER A 328 9.44 16.77 23.40
C SER A 328 8.19 17.63 23.20
N ALA A 329 7.94 18.55 24.12
CA ALA A 329 6.87 19.53 24.04
C ALA A 329 7.16 20.63 22.99
N ALA A 330 6.83 21.89 23.29
CA ALA A 330 7.14 23.04 22.45
C ALA A 330 8.66 23.35 22.33
N ALA A 331 9.46 22.95 23.31
CA ALA A 331 10.90 23.23 23.39
C ALA A 331 11.69 21.92 23.54
N LEU A 332 12.94 21.92 23.08
CA LEU A 332 13.90 20.84 23.34
C LEU A 332 14.17 20.74 24.85
N PRO A 333 14.42 19.53 25.39
CA PRO A 333 14.91 19.36 26.76
C PRO A 333 16.26 20.06 26.96
N ALA A 334 16.61 20.36 28.22
CA ALA A 334 17.82 21.11 28.56
C ALA A 334 19.13 20.48 28.05
N ASP A 335 19.17 19.16 27.90
CA ASP A 335 20.34 18.43 27.38
C ASP A 335 20.49 18.51 25.86
N TYR A 336 19.62 19.27 25.17
CA TYR A 336 19.65 19.43 23.73
C TYR A 336 19.54 20.90 23.31
N ALA A 337 20.43 21.30 22.42
CA ALA A 337 20.41 22.60 21.77
C ALA A 337 19.84 22.52 20.34
N ALA A 338 19.20 23.59 19.89
CA ALA A 338 18.78 23.73 18.50
C ALA A 338 19.95 24.13 17.57
N GLN A 339 20.98 24.77 18.13
CA GLN A 339 22.17 25.20 17.39
C GLN A 339 23.22 24.08 17.40
N ALA A 340 23.85 23.87 16.26
CA ALA A 340 24.91 22.88 16.07
C ALA A 340 26.30 23.51 16.14
N GLY A 341 27.32 22.65 16.25
CA GLY A 341 28.70 23.02 15.92
C GLY A 341 29.58 23.33 17.11
N ASP A 342 29.14 22.90 18.30
CA ASP A 342 29.97 22.97 19.49
C ASP A 342 31.22 22.10 19.32
N CYS A 343 32.37 22.75 19.53
CA CYS A 343 33.69 22.17 19.40
C CYS A 343 34.32 21.74 20.73
N ALA A 344 33.72 22.08 21.88
CA ALA A 344 34.13 21.59 23.19
C ALA A 344 32.90 21.18 24.04
N PRO A 345 32.33 19.99 23.77
CA PRO A 345 31.04 19.52 24.35
C PRO A 345 30.94 19.41 25.87
N ASP A 346 32.03 19.63 26.58
CA ASP A 346 32.13 19.47 28.03
C ASP A 346 32.61 20.78 28.71
N ASP A 347 32.69 21.90 27.97
CA ASP A 347 33.20 23.19 28.45
C ASP A 347 32.34 24.37 27.96
N PRO A 348 31.44 24.90 28.83
CA PRO A 348 30.43 25.89 28.43
C PRO A 348 31.03 27.28 28.14
N SER A 349 32.35 27.43 28.29
CA SER A 349 33.07 28.64 27.92
C SER A 349 33.60 28.62 26.48
N ARG A 350 33.45 27.50 25.75
CA ARG A 350 34.03 27.29 24.41
C ARG A 350 33.10 26.49 23.48
N TRP A 351 32.34 27.19 22.64
CA TRP A 351 31.38 26.54 21.72
C TRP A 351 31.58 26.88 20.24
N ARG A 352 32.53 27.76 19.91
CA ARG A 352 32.72 28.26 18.53
C ARG A 352 34.03 27.79 17.96
N SER A 353 34.00 27.36 16.71
CA SER A 353 35.21 27.12 15.94
C SER A 353 35.72 28.43 15.32
N TYR A 354 36.99 28.77 15.56
CA TYR A 354 37.72 29.86 14.93
C TYR A 354 38.82 29.30 14.03
N ALA A 355 38.68 29.47 12.71
CA ALA A 355 39.76 29.19 11.79
C ALA A 355 40.70 30.41 11.71
N PHE A 356 41.99 30.20 11.92
CA PHE A 356 43.03 31.22 11.78
C PHE A 356 44.02 30.82 10.68
N ALA A 357 44.76 31.81 10.17
CA ALA A 357 45.78 31.62 9.13
C ALA A 357 47.13 32.28 9.46
N PHE A 358 47.18 33.05 10.55
CA PHE A 358 48.37 33.75 11.02
C PHE A 358 48.43 33.71 12.56
N ARG A 359 49.65 33.69 13.10
CA ARG A 359 49.92 33.82 14.54
C ARG A 359 50.78 35.07 14.80
N ASP A 360 50.50 35.73 15.92
CA ASP A 360 51.15 36.92 16.49
C ASP A 360 51.27 36.68 18.00
N LEU A 361 52.25 35.87 18.41
CA LEU A 361 52.32 35.36 19.79
C LEU A 361 52.84 36.42 20.77
N ASP A 362 53.65 37.37 20.33
CA ASP A 362 54.16 38.45 21.17
C ASP A 362 53.34 39.75 21.14
N GLY A 363 52.42 39.89 20.18
CA GLY A 363 51.46 40.98 20.10
C GLY A 363 52.01 42.27 19.51
N ASP A 364 53.13 42.23 18.78
CA ASP A 364 53.71 43.41 18.12
C ASP A 364 52.99 43.79 16.81
N GLY A 365 52.18 42.86 16.28
CA GLY A 365 51.37 43.00 15.08
C GLY A 365 52.05 42.59 13.78
N TYR A 366 53.27 42.05 13.80
CA TYR A 366 53.86 41.23 12.74
C TYR A 366 53.41 39.78 12.96
N THR A 367 53.42 38.97 11.90
CA THR A 367 52.80 37.64 11.95
C THR A 367 53.59 36.57 11.22
N VAL A 368 53.54 35.35 11.73
CA VAL A 368 53.96 34.15 11.00
C VAL A 368 52.75 33.49 10.29
N PRO A 369 52.92 32.95 9.07
CA PRO A 369 51.90 32.13 8.43
C PRO A 369 51.73 30.80 9.17
N GLU A 370 50.61 30.63 9.86
CA GLU A 370 50.25 29.40 10.58
C GLU A 370 48.73 29.22 10.55
N SER A 371 48.24 28.09 10.05
CA SER A 371 46.80 27.83 9.98
C SER A 371 46.36 26.72 10.92
N GLY A 372 45.17 26.89 11.48
CA GLY A 372 44.57 25.94 12.40
C GLY A 372 43.12 26.29 12.71
N THR A 373 42.53 25.50 13.60
CA THR A 373 41.19 25.76 14.14
C THR A 373 41.25 25.66 15.65
N LEU A 374 40.77 26.69 16.34
CA LEU A 374 40.66 26.74 17.78
C LEU A 374 39.18 26.68 18.17
N CYS A 375 38.91 26.06 19.32
CA CYS A 375 37.62 26.17 19.97
C CYS A 375 37.66 27.32 20.99
N PHE A 376 36.71 28.25 20.92
CA PHE A 376 36.68 29.46 21.74
C PHE A 376 35.24 29.87 22.10
N GLY A 377 35.10 30.77 23.08
CA GLY A 377 33.81 31.34 23.50
C GLY A 377 33.43 32.60 22.74
N ASP A 378 33.15 33.69 23.45
CA ASP A 378 32.70 34.94 22.82
C ASP A 378 33.75 35.61 21.92
N ALA A 379 35.02 35.59 22.32
CA ALA A 379 36.12 36.26 21.62
C ALA A 379 37.26 35.29 21.31
N PRO A 380 37.82 35.32 20.09
CA PRO A 380 38.94 34.46 19.73
C PRO A 380 40.16 34.79 20.62
N PRO A 381 41.00 33.79 20.92
CA PRO A 381 42.22 34.02 21.69
C PRO A 381 43.11 35.06 21.00
N ALA A 382 43.73 35.94 21.79
CA ALA A 382 44.70 36.90 21.28
C ALA A 382 45.87 36.18 20.58
N GLY A 383 46.42 36.80 19.54
CA GLY A 383 47.54 36.26 18.78
C GLY A 383 47.18 35.26 17.69
N TYR A 384 45.91 34.95 17.46
CA TYR A 384 45.46 34.14 16.31
C TYR A 384 44.60 34.98 15.37
N LEU A 385 45.02 35.12 14.12
CA LEU A 385 44.46 36.08 13.18
C LEU A 385 44.02 35.39 11.88
N THR A 386 42.93 35.87 11.28
CA THR A 386 42.46 35.40 9.96
C THR A 386 43.18 36.06 8.79
N SER A 387 43.91 37.14 9.04
CA SER A 387 44.64 37.93 8.03
C SER A 387 46.03 38.27 8.54
N ALA A 388 46.98 38.41 7.62
CA ALA A 388 48.33 38.85 7.95
C ALA A 388 48.31 40.18 8.72
N GLY A 389 49.25 40.34 9.64
CA GLY A 389 49.47 41.57 10.38
C GLY A 389 50.10 42.67 9.49
N ARG A 390 50.97 43.48 10.10
CA ARG A 390 51.71 44.55 9.42
C ARG A 390 52.75 44.02 8.44
N GLY A 391 53.22 42.78 8.64
CA GLY A 391 54.20 42.11 7.80
C GLY A 391 54.53 40.71 8.33
N PRO A 392 55.44 39.99 7.65
CA PRO A 392 55.98 38.74 8.16
C PRO A 392 56.84 38.99 9.40
N ASP A 393 56.72 38.10 10.37
CA ASP A 393 57.57 38.06 11.56
C ASP A 393 58.57 36.91 11.44
N CYS A 394 59.85 37.18 11.68
CA CYS A 394 60.88 36.16 11.69
C CYS A 394 61.18 35.58 13.08
N ASP A 395 60.74 36.22 14.16
CA ASP A 395 60.82 35.74 15.54
C ASP A 395 59.59 36.13 16.36
N ASP A 396 58.51 35.42 16.10
CA ASP A 396 57.17 35.56 16.71
C ASP A 396 57.11 35.26 18.22
N GLY A 397 58.25 35.26 18.92
CA GLY A 397 58.35 35.19 20.38
C GLY A 397 58.99 36.41 21.02
N ASP A 398 59.52 37.37 20.25
CA ASP A 398 60.19 38.57 20.75
C ASP A 398 59.67 39.83 20.03
N PRO A 399 58.87 40.69 20.70
CA PRO A 399 58.20 41.83 20.07
C PRO A 399 59.15 42.96 19.65
N ALA A 400 60.46 42.82 19.91
CA ALA A 400 61.49 43.73 19.41
C ALA A 400 62.07 43.29 18.06
N ILE A 401 61.90 42.04 17.64
CA ILE A 401 62.64 41.41 16.56
C ILE A 401 61.67 40.75 15.56
N HIS A 402 61.48 41.40 14.41
CA HIS A 402 60.39 41.03 13.49
C HIS A 402 60.79 41.07 12.01
N ALA A 403 61.88 41.77 11.66
CA ALA A 403 62.28 42.01 10.28
C ALA A 403 63.41 41.07 9.83
N THR A 404 63.21 40.41 8.69
CA THR A 404 64.29 39.67 8.03
C THR A 404 65.17 40.65 7.26
N VAL A 405 66.41 40.84 7.72
CA VAL A 405 67.43 41.66 7.06
C VAL A 405 68.41 40.77 6.34
N VAL A 406 68.54 40.97 5.02
CA VAL A 406 69.51 40.28 4.17
C VAL A 406 70.72 41.19 3.98
N ALA A 407 71.90 40.75 4.41
CA ALA A 407 73.12 41.56 4.40
C ALA A 407 74.36 40.72 4.03
N TYR A 408 75.45 41.41 3.71
CA TYR A 408 76.72 40.84 3.27
C TYR A 408 77.80 41.17 4.30
N LEU A 409 78.77 40.28 4.51
CA LEU A 409 79.84 40.52 5.48
C LEU A 409 80.70 41.72 5.03
N ASP A 410 80.84 42.72 5.90
CA ASP A 410 81.60 43.95 5.69
C ASP A 410 82.78 43.96 6.67
N ALA A 411 83.90 43.38 6.25
CA ALA A 411 85.03 43.13 7.13
C ALA A 411 85.94 44.36 7.33
N ASP A 412 85.93 45.32 6.41
CA ASP A 412 86.73 46.55 6.49
C ASP A 412 85.91 47.82 6.83
N GLY A 413 84.59 47.73 6.84
CA GLY A 413 83.66 48.74 7.29
C GLY A 413 83.43 49.85 6.28
N ASP A 414 83.44 49.58 4.98
CA ASP A 414 83.18 50.56 3.91
C ASP A 414 81.71 50.65 3.47
N GLU A 415 80.81 49.90 4.12
CA GLU A 415 79.38 49.80 3.83
C GLU A 415 79.04 48.99 2.55
N VAL A 416 79.99 48.24 2.00
CA VAL A 416 79.81 47.30 0.90
C VAL A 416 80.36 45.93 1.31
N GLY A 417 79.49 44.94 1.43
CA GLY A 417 79.91 43.61 1.86
C GLY A 417 80.29 42.68 0.70
N ALA A 418 81.07 41.66 1.04
CA ALA A 418 81.52 40.63 0.13
C ALA A 418 80.89 39.26 0.44
N GLY A 419 80.91 38.37 -0.55
CA GLY A 419 80.45 36.98 -0.40
C GLY A 419 78.94 36.79 -0.57
N PRO A 420 78.40 35.62 -0.16
CA PRO A 420 76.98 35.33 -0.23
C PRO A 420 76.20 36.20 0.77
N ALA A 421 74.96 36.53 0.43
CA ALA A 421 74.08 37.22 1.35
C ALA A 421 73.66 36.27 2.49
N GLU A 422 73.67 36.77 3.72
CA GLU A 422 73.17 36.10 4.91
C GLU A 422 71.87 36.76 5.38
N SER A 423 70.97 35.96 5.95
CA SER A 423 69.68 36.43 6.47
C SER A 423 69.70 36.46 8.00
N PHE A 424 69.31 37.59 8.57
CA PHE A 424 69.21 37.82 10.00
C PHE A 424 67.79 38.19 10.38
N CYS A 425 67.35 37.76 11.55
CA CYS A 425 66.14 38.27 12.17
C CYS A 425 66.52 39.38 13.14
N THR A 426 66.06 40.61 12.86
CA THR A 426 66.41 41.81 13.65
C THR A 426 65.19 42.74 13.79
N ASP A 427 65.37 43.89 14.44
CA ASP A 427 64.38 44.99 14.49
C ASP A 427 64.31 45.80 13.17
N GLY A 428 64.97 45.34 12.11
CA GLY A 428 65.16 46.06 10.84
C GLY A 428 66.53 46.71 10.71
N SER A 429 67.34 46.71 11.78
CA SER A 429 68.73 47.13 11.71
C SER A 429 69.64 46.08 11.07
N VAL A 430 70.71 46.56 10.45
CA VAL A 430 71.77 45.70 9.91
C VAL A 430 72.69 45.28 11.06
N PRO A 431 72.95 43.98 11.24
CA PRO A 431 73.89 43.53 12.26
C PRO A 431 75.27 44.16 12.10
N ALA A 432 75.96 44.39 13.23
CA ALA A 432 77.32 44.93 13.20
C ALA A 432 78.26 44.01 12.42
N GLY A 433 79.08 44.60 11.54
CA GLY A 433 79.99 43.85 10.65
C GLY A 433 79.35 43.39 9.34
N TYR A 434 78.14 43.86 9.02
CA TYR A 434 77.45 43.56 7.77
C TYR A 434 76.99 44.85 7.06
N ALA A 435 76.81 44.76 5.74
CA ALA A 435 76.33 45.82 4.88
C ALA A 435 75.17 45.36 3.99
N LEU A 436 74.24 46.27 3.65
CA LEU A 436 73.10 45.96 2.76
C LEU A 436 73.51 45.87 1.29
N ARG A 437 74.57 46.56 0.91
CA ARG A 437 75.09 46.52 -0.46
C ARG A 437 76.10 45.39 -0.56
N GLY A 438 75.88 44.47 -1.48
CA GLY A 438 76.86 43.45 -1.82
C GLY A 438 77.73 43.85 -3.00
N GLY A 439 78.78 43.06 -3.25
CA GLY A 439 79.62 43.17 -4.45
C GLY A 439 80.99 43.79 -4.20
N ASP A 440 81.42 43.87 -2.95
CA ASP A 440 82.78 44.28 -2.63
C ASP A 440 83.80 43.27 -3.21
N CYS A 441 84.74 43.82 -3.96
CA CYS A 441 85.79 43.10 -4.66
C CYS A 441 87.11 43.03 -3.89
N ALA A 442 87.27 43.79 -2.79
CA ALA A 442 88.43 43.72 -1.90
C ALA A 442 87.99 43.76 -0.42
N PRO A 443 87.54 42.62 0.14
CA PRO A 443 86.91 42.48 1.46
C PRO A 443 87.69 43.01 2.68
N ASP A 444 88.97 43.30 2.52
CA ASP A 444 89.88 43.69 3.58
C ASP A 444 90.48 45.10 3.34
N ASP A 445 89.96 45.85 2.36
CA ASP A 445 90.49 47.15 1.92
C ASP A 445 89.40 48.20 1.66
N LYS A 446 89.10 48.97 2.70
CA LYS A 446 88.10 50.05 2.73
C LYS A 446 88.24 51.10 1.61
N GLN A 447 89.38 51.17 0.93
CA GLN A 447 89.60 52.11 -0.18
C GLN A 447 89.17 51.54 -1.54
N ARG A 448 88.90 50.24 -1.65
CA ARG A 448 88.57 49.54 -2.89
C ARG A 448 87.37 48.63 -2.67
N TRP A 449 86.24 48.97 -3.28
CA TRP A 449 84.96 48.37 -2.92
C TRP A 449 84.05 48.07 -4.11
N GLN A 450 84.48 48.47 -5.31
CA GLN A 450 83.74 48.23 -6.55
C GLN A 450 84.67 47.90 -7.70
N LEU A 451 84.15 47.09 -8.63
CA LEU A 451 84.81 46.85 -9.91
C LEU A 451 84.59 48.04 -10.83
N LEU A 452 85.64 48.81 -11.08
CA LEU A 452 85.63 49.84 -12.10
C LEU A 452 86.19 49.29 -13.41
N SER A 453 85.44 49.51 -14.49
CA SER A 453 85.89 49.16 -15.84
C SER A 453 86.87 50.20 -16.37
N TYR A 454 87.99 49.75 -16.90
CA TYR A 454 88.93 50.56 -17.66
C TYR A 454 88.90 50.17 -19.13
N ALA A 455 89.29 51.09 -20.02
CA ALA A 455 89.36 50.86 -21.46
C ALA A 455 90.75 51.17 -22.04
N TYR A 456 91.61 51.79 -21.22
CA TYR A 456 92.97 52.16 -21.58
C TYR A 456 93.91 52.04 -20.38
N VAL A 457 95.20 51.89 -20.66
CA VAL A 457 96.26 51.80 -19.66
C VAL A 457 97.43 52.70 -20.08
N ASP A 458 98.11 53.30 -19.09
CA ASP A 458 99.30 54.16 -19.21
C ASP A 458 100.35 53.61 -18.22
N ARG A 459 101.02 52.52 -18.62
CA ARG A 459 101.90 51.71 -17.75
C ARG A 459 103.26 52.34 -17.53
N ASP A 460 103.79 53.04 -18.51
CA ASP A 460 105.08 53.70 -18.43
C ASP A 460 104.98 55.14 -17.88
N ALA A 461 103.76 55.60 -17.63
CA ALA A 461 103.43 56.88 -17.01
C ALA A 461 103.92 58.09 -17.83
N ASP A 462 104.01 57.95 -19.16
CA ASP A 462 104.33 59.06 -20.06
C ASP A 462 103.10 59.93 -20.40
N GLY A 463 101.90 59.45 -20.03
CA GLY A 463 100.63 60.13 -20.19
C GLY A 463 99.91 59.81 -21.50
N PHE A 464 100.51 59.05 -22.41
CA PHE A 464 99.84 58.42 -23.54
C PHE A 464 99.26 57.07 -23.11
N THR A 465 98.15 56.67 -23.72
CA THR A 465 97.46 55.45 -23.31
C THR A 465 97.38 54.43 -24.44
N ALA A 466 97.64 53.16 -24.12
CA ALA A 466 97.31 52.03 -24.99
C ALA A 466 95.88 51.52 -24.76
N ALA A 467 95.27 50.99 -25.82
CA ALA A 467 93.93 50.41 -25.76
C ALA A 467 93.95 49.02 -25.10
N GLU A 468 93.40 48.93 -23.90
CA GLU A 468 93.22 47.67 -23.17
C GLU A 468 92.05 47.79 -22.20
N SER A 469 91.10 46.85 -22.28
CA SER A 469 89.90 46.87 -21.46
C SER A 469 89.89 45.77 -20.41
N GLY A 470 89.45 46.10 -19.21
CA GLY A 470 89.23 45.13 -18.14
C GLY A 470 88.46 45.76 -16.98
N GLN A 471 88.45 45.06 -15.86
CA GLN A 471 87.93 45.58 -14.59
C GLN A 471 89.00 45.44 -13.53
N VAL A 472 89.11 46.45 -12.67
CA VAL A 472 89.99 46.43 -11.51
C VAL A 472 89.16 46.80 -10.29
N CYS A 473 89.46 46.16 -9.16
CA CYS A 473 88.87 46.55 -7.90
C CYS A 473 89.43 47.92 -7.46
N ALA A 474 88.55 48.89 -7.25
CA ALA A 474 88.90 50.27 -7.01
C ALA A 474 87.87 50.96 -6.10
N GLY A 475 88.24 52.12 -5.57
CA GLY A 475 87.33 52.98 -4.80
C GLY A 475 86.47 53.83 -5.72
N GLY A 476 86.42 55.14 -5.46
CA GLY A 476 85.64 56.07 -6.30
C GLY A 476 86.22 56.35 -7.70
N THR A 477 87.49 56.05 -7.95
CA THR A 477 88.20 56.34 -9.21
C THR A 477 89.13 55.21 -9.61
N LEU A 478 89.39 55.05 -10.91
CA LEU A 478 90.39 54.09 -11.41
C LEU A 478 91.79 54.44 -10.87
N PRO A 479 92.53 53.49 -10.28
CA PRO A 479 93.91 53.70 -9.87
C PRO A 479 94.84 53.70 -11.10
N ASP A 480 96.00 54.34 -10.99
CA ASP A 480 97.09 54.16 -11.96
C ASP A 480 97.47 52.67 -12.07
N PRO A 481 97.81 52.16 -13.27
CA PRO A 481 97.91 52.85 -14.56
C PRO A 481 96.60 52.91 -15.38
N TYR A 482 95.44 52.57 -14.80
CA TYR A 482 94.20 52.38 -15.55
C TYR A 482 93.48 53.71 -15.86
N ARG A 483 92.85 53.79 -17.03
CA ARG A 483 92.10 54.95 -17.51
C ARG A 483 90.77 54.54 -18.15
N ALA A 484 89.73 55.34 -17.95
CA ALA A 484 88.44 55.16 -18.61
C ALA A 484 88.40 55.78 -20.02
N VAL A 485 89.26 56.78 -20.27
CA VAL A 485 89.31 57.57 -21.50
C VAL A 485 90.74 57.56 -22.02
N ALA A 486 90.91 57.43 -23.34
CA ALA A 486 92.20 57.51 -23.99
C ALA A 486 92.80 58.91 -23.89
N ASN A 487 94.13 58.97 -23.77
CA ASN A 487 94.92 60.17 -24.03
C ASN A 487 95.98 59.82 -25.08
N GLY A 488 95.78 60.25 -26.33
CA GLY A 488 96.61 59.83 -27.47
C GLY A 488 96.54 58.33 -27.80
N LYS A 489 97.50 57.83 -28.56
CA LYS A 489 97.60 56.42 -28.99
C LYS A 489 99.01 55.92 -28.77
N ASP A 490 99.27 55.39 -27.59
CA ASP A 490 100.57 54.83 -27.27
C ASP A 490 100.83 53.57 -28.12
N CYS A 491 101.99 53.54 -28.76
CA CYS A 491 102.42 52.43 -29.59
C CYS A 491 103.28 51.41 -28.84
N ASP A 492 103.87 51.78 -27.70
CA ASP A 492 104.65 50.92 -26.83
C ASP A 492 104.54 51.36 -25.37
N ASP A 493 103.43 50.97 -24.73
CA ASP A 493 103.04 51.23 -23.32
C ASP A 493 103.98 50.57 -22.28
N ALA A 494 105.23 50.27 -22.65
CA ALA A 494 106.28 49.80 -21.77
C ALA A 494 107.54 50.68 -21.83
N ASP A 495 107.68 51.58 -22.81
CA ASP A 495 108.81 52.51 -22.93
C ASP A 495 108.32 53.96 -23.06
N PRO A 496 108.52 54.82 -22.03
CA PRO A 496 107.97 56.19 -21.98
C PRO A 496 108.60 57.16 -22.98
N ARG A 497 109.43 56.63 -23.90
CA ARG A 497 110.03 57.35 -25.02
C ARG A 497 109.25 57.16 -26.30
N LEU A 498 108.37 56.16 -26.42
CA LEU A 498 107.84 55.70 -27.70
C LEU A 498 106.30 55.68 -27.68
N HIS A 499 105.66 56.77 -28.11
CA HIS A 499 104.20 56.94 -27.95
C HIS A 499 103.42 57.18 -29.24
N ARG A 500 104.08 57.23 -30.41
CA ARG A 500 103.39 57.47 -31.69
C ARG A 500 103.79 56.49 -32.79
N TRP A 501 102.78 55.97 -33.48
CA TRP A 501 102.97 55.27 -34.75
C TRP A 501 103.26 56.28 -35.87
N VAL A 502 104.47 56.24 -36.40
CA VAL A 502 104.88 57.11 -37.51
C VAL A 502 105.11 56.27 -38.76
N VAL A 503 104.53 56.71 -39.88
CA VAL A 503 104.84 56.17 -41.20
C VAL A 503 106.11 56.84 -41.71
N LEU A 504 107.14 56.04 -42.00
CA LEU A 504 108.44 56.49 -42.44
C LEU A 504 108.75 55.97 -43.84
N TYR A 505 109.48 56.77 -44.60
CA TYR A 505 110.06 56.47 -45.90
C TYR A 505 111.56 56.64 -45.77
N ARG A 506 112.34 55.78 -46.43
CA ARG A 506 113.79 55.89 -46.37
C ARG A 506 114.23 57.11 -47.18
N ASP A 507 115.14 57.90 -46.64
CA ASP A 507 115.66 59.16 -47.22
C ASP A 507 117.19 59.02 -47.29
N LEU A 508 117.66 58.52 -48.42
CA LEU A 508 119.06 58.10 -48.61
C LEU A 508 119.98 59.27 -48.96
N ASP A 509 119.46 60.32 -49.60
CA ASP A 509 120.22 61.49 -50.02
C ASP A 509 120.08 62.71 -49.09
N GLY A 510 119.14 62.67 -48.13
CA GLY A 510 119.00 63.62 -47.04
C GLY A 510 118.23 64.90 -47.41
N ASP A 511 117.43 64.88 -48.47
CA ASP A 511 116.68 66.04 -48.93
C ASP A 511 115.35 66.29 -48.17
N GLY A 512 114.95 65.33 -47.33
CA GLY A 512 113.76 65.40 -46.50
C GLY A 512 112.51 64.77 -47.13
N VAL A 513 112.60 64.08 -48.26
CA VAL A 513 111.55 63.25 -48.88
C VAL A 513 112.12 61.85 -49.10
N GLY A 514 111.36 60.81 -48.74
CA GLY A 514 111.83 59.43 -48.86
C GLY A 514 111.13 58.63 -49.95
N ALA A 515 111.76 57.52 -50.36
CA ALA A 515 111.19 56.55 -51.29
C ALA A 515 110.56 55.34 -50.59
N GLY A 516 109.70 54.63 -51.35
CA GLY A 516 109.07 53.39 -50.89
C GLY A 516 110.06 52.22 -50.81
N PRO A 517 109.73 51.16 -50.04
CA PRO A 517 108.47 50.95 -49.33
C PRO A 517 108.37 51.76 -48.03
N ARG A 518 107.13 52.08 -47.63
CA ARG A 518 106.88 52.70 -46.31
C ARG A 518 107.05 51.69 -45.19
N GLU A 519 107.61 52.12 -44.08
CA GLU A 519 107.65 51.40 -42.81
C GLU A 519 106.79 52.12 -41.77
N VAL A 520 106.25 51.36 -40.81
CA VAL A 520 105.53 51.94 -39.66
C VAL A 520 106.32 51.56 -38.43
N GLN A 521 106.84 52.56 -37.73
CA GLN A 521 107.62 52.37 -36.51
C GLN A 521 106.99 53.15 -35.36
N CYS A 522 107.12 52.60 -34.16
CA CYS A 522 106.77 53.29 -32.93
C CYS A 522 107.95 54.20 -32.56
N LEU A 523 107.73 55.51 -32.49
CA LEU A 523 108.78 56.51 -32.32
C LEU A 523 108.44 57.52 -31.23
N ALA A 524 109.49 58.19 -30.73
CA ALA A 524 109.42 59.46 -30.02
C ALA A 524 109.11 60.64 -30.97
N ASP A 525 109.25 61.88 -30.49
CA ASP A 525 109.09 63.11 -31.28
C ASP A 525 110.12 63.30 -32.41
N GLU A 526 111.30 62.70 -32.29
CA GLU A 526 112.36 62.78 -33.30
C GLU A 526 112.22 61.69 -34.36
N ILE A 527 112.49 62.04 -35.62
CA ILE A 527 112.55 61.08 -36.73
C ILE A 527 114.00 60.58 -36.85
N PRO A 528 114.25 59.26 -36.85
CA PRO A 528 115.58 58.71 -37.00
C PRO A 528 116.27 59.21 -38.29
N ALA A 529 117.58 59.47 -38.23
CA ALA A 529 118.34 59.92 -39.38
C ALA A 529 118.26 58.91 -40.55
N GLY A 530 118.13 59.41 -41.78
CA GLY A 530 117.93 58.59 -42.99
C GLY A 530 116.49 58.16 -43.23
N TRP A 531 115.52 58.77 -42.52
CA TRP A 531 114.09 58.57 -42.71
C TRP A 531 113.35 59.90 -42.83
N SER A 532 112.29 59.90 -43.64
CA SER A 532 111.36 61.02 -43.78
C SER A 532 109.92 60.58 -43.56
N ILE A 533 109.10 61.50 -43.01
CA ILE A 533 107.62 61.33 -42.92
C ILE A 533 106.92 61.67 -44.23
N ARG A 534 107.65 62.23 -45.20
CA ARG A 534 107.14 62.55 -46.54
C ARG A 534 107.60 61.43 -47.47
N GLY A 535 106.65 60.72 -48.07
CA GLY A 535 106.94 59.80 -49.18
C GLY A 535 106.93 60.53 -50.52
N TYR A 536 107.25 59.80 -51.59
CA TYR A 536 107.23 60.21 -53.01
C TYR A 536 108.53 60.76 -53.59
N ASP A 537 109.67 60.23 -53.15
CA ASP A 537 110.90 60.30 -53.93
C ASP A 537 110.91 59.21 -55.02
N VAL A 538 111.15 59.61 -56.27
CA VAL A 538 111.23 58.72 -57.44
C VAL A 538 112.66 58.21 -57.68
N ASP A 539 113.68 58.88 -57.14
CA ASP A 539 115.08 58.50 -57.16
C ASP A 539 115.81 58.96 -55.88
N ASP A 540 115.66 58.15 -54.83
CA ASP A 540 116.19 58.32 -53.45
C ASP A 540 117.74 58.40 -53.35
N ALA A 541 118.43 58.61 -54.47
CA ALA A 541 119.87 58.78 -54.54
C ALA A 541 120.28 60.14 -55.14
N ASP A 542 119.32 60.98 -55.56
CA ASP A 542 119.56 62.28 -56.18
C ASP A 542 118.66 63.39 -55.58
N PRO A 543 119.22 64.29 -54.74
CA PRO A 543 118.45 65.27 -53.94
C PRO A 543 117.81 66.39 -54.77
N VAL A 544 117.92 66.33 -56.10
CA VAL A 544 117.33 67.28 -57.05
C VAL A 544 116.11 66.68 -57.76
N VAL A 545 115.91 65.36 -57.69
CA VAL A 545 114.89 64.62 -58.46
C VAL A 545 113.73 64.21 -57.56
N GLN A 546 112.98 65.21 -57.12
CA GLN A 546 111.66 65.00 -56.51
C GLN A 546 110.56 65.19 -57.56
N ASP A 547 109.45 64.46 -57.46
CA ASP A 547 108.25 64.85 -58.21
C ASP A 547 107.71 66.17 -57.63
N GLY A 548 107.47 67.16 -58.50
CA GLY A 548 107.25 68.57 -58.14
C GLY A 548 106.03 68.84 -57.24
N PRO A 549 105.92 70.08 -56.70
CA PRO A 549 105.24 70.41 -55.45
C PRO A 549 103.71 70.41 -55.57
N GLY A 550 103.09 69.27 -55.27
CA GLY A 550 101.64 69.12 -55.12
C GLY A 550 101.31 68.59 -53.73
N GLY A 551 101.44 69.46 -52.73
CA GLY A 551 101.34 69.09 -51.32
C GLY A 551 99.96 68.62 -50.84
N LEU A 552 100.04 67.80 -49.79
CA LEU A 552 99.13 67.72 -48.64
C LEU A 552 97.76 67.10 -48.96
N MET A 553 97.44 65.92 -48.46
CA MET A 553 97.24 65.72 -47.02
C MET A 553 97.89 64.44 -46.50
N VAL A 554 98.80 64.63 -45.54
CA VAL A 554 99.04 63.66 -44.47
C VAL A 554 97.71 63.54 -43.70
N GLY A 555 97.02 62.42 -43.87
CA GLY A 555 96.02 61.99 -42.91
C GLY A 555 96.75 61.50 -41.66
N LEU A 556 96.93 62.38 -40.67
CA LEU A 556 97.11 61.94 -39.29
C LEU A 556 95.80 61.27 -38.85
N PHE A 557 95.90 60.06 -38.30
CA PHE A 557 94.78 59.33 -37.67
C PHE A 557 94.84 59.41 -36.16
#